data_AF-A0AA43Q704-F1
#
_entry.id   AF-A0AA43Q704-F1
#
_cell.length_a   1.000
_cell.length_b   1.000
_cell.length_c   1.000
_cell.angle_alpha   90.00
_cell.angle_beta   90.00
_cell.angle_gamma   90.00
#
_symmetry.space_group_name_H-M   'P 1'
#
loop_
_entity.id
_entity.type
_entity.pdbx_description
1 polymer ?
#
loop_
_entity_poly.entity_id
_entity_poly.type
_entity_poly.pdbx_seq_one_letter_code
_entity_poly.pdbx_strand_id
1 'polypeptide(L)'
;MNAWDRYQHMQFWWMHLMTFIWVVFTVVLFVLEPLVLHRWFRDQAIKNSENAFAWLHGFHKALLGLSMLAIFGAVAGAHGFQF
;
A
#
# COMPACT_ATOMS: atom_id res chain seq x y z
N MET A 1 0.47 -9.31 26.64
CA MET A 1 0.51 -10.36 25.61
C MET A 1 0.99 -9.73 24.31
N ASN A 2 2.16 -10.12 23.81
CA ASN A 2 2.77 -9.51 22.63
C ASN A 2 2.20 -10.15 21.36
N ALA A 3 1.45 -9.39 20.55
CA ALA A 3 0.96 -9.85 19.25
C ALA A 3 2.08 -9.99 18.20
N TRP A 4 3.30 -9.55 18.53
CA TRP A 4 4.49 -9.62 17.69
C TRP A 4 4.87 -11.04 17.26
N ASP A 5 4.61 -12.02 18.11
CA ASP A 5 4.88 -13.44 17.83
C ASP A 5 4.12 -13.94 16.59
N ARG A 6 2.96 -13.32 16.29
CA ARG A 6 2.14 -13.66 15.13
C ARG A 6 2.85 -13.41 13.78
N TYR A 7 3.87 -12.55 13.72
CA TYR A 7 4.69 -12.38 12.52
C TYR A 7 5.61 -13.58 12.24
N GLN A 8 5.81 -14.48 13.20
CA GLN A 8 6.61 -15.69 12.99
C GLN A 8 5.80 -16.83 12.38
N HIS A 9 4.47 -16.74 12.43
CA HIS A 9 3.59 -17.78 11.91
C HIS A 9 3.01 -17.38 10.55
N MET A 10 3.27 -18.22 9.54
CA MET A 10 2.82 -18.02 8.16
C MET A 10 1.29 -17.87 8.02
N GLN A 11 0.52 -18.44 8.94
CA GLN A 11 -0.94 -18.32 9.01
C GLN A 11 -1.43 -16.85 9.15
N PHE A 12 -0.56 -15.94 9.61
CA PHE A 12 -0.85 -14.51 9.70
C PHE A 12 -0.20 -13.71 8.55
N TRP A 13 -0.03 -14.32 7.37
CA TRP A 13 0.49 -13.66 6.16
C TRP A 13 -0.22 -12.33 5.85
N TRP A 14 -1.50 -12.19 6.20
CA TRP A 14 -2.26 -10.95 6.07
C TRP A 14 -1.67 -9.78 6.87
N MET A 15 -1.03 -10.03 8.02
CA MET A 15 -0.30 -8.99 8.75
C MET A 15 0.90 -8.50 7.96
N HIS A 16 1.67 -9.43 7.37
CA HIS A 16 2.79 -9.08 6.49
C HIS A 16 2.31 -8.29 5.27
N LEU A 17 1.16 -8.65 4.70
CA LEU A 17 0.55 -7.90 3.59
C LEU A 17 0.19 -6.48 4.03
N MET A 18 -0.36 -6.33 5.24
CA MET A 18 -0.71 -5.03 5.80
C MET A 18 0.53 -4.15 6.04
N THR A 19 1.60 -4.72 6.61
CA THR A 19 2.90 -4.02 6.76
C THR A 19 3.49 -3.65 5.41
N PHE A 20 3.41 -4.55 4.43
CA PHE A 20 3.91 -4.29 3.08
C PHE A 20 3.17 -3.12 2.43
N ILE A 21 1.83 -3.11 2.47
CA ILE A 21 0.99 -2.00 1.99
C ILE A 21 1.39 -0.70 2.68
N TRP A 22 1.58 -0.73 4.00
CA TRP A 22 2.02 0.42 4.77
C TRP A 22 3.39 0.94 4.31
N VAL A 23 4.39 0.06 4.14
CA VAL A 23 5.71 0.43 3.62
C VAL A 23 5.61 1.06 2.23
N VAL A 24 4.80 0.49 1.34
CA VAL A 24 4.58 1.07 0.00
C VAL A 24 4.01 2.48 0.12
N PHE A 25 3.01 2.69 0.99
CA PHE A 25 2.47 4.02 1.25
C PHE A 25 3.52 5.01 1.75
N THR A 26 4.33 4.60 2.73
CA THR A 26 5.41 5.43 3.27
C THR A 26 6.42 5.79 2.20
N VAL A 27 6.84 4.84 1.37
CA VAL A 27 7.76 5.10 0.25
C VAL A 27 7.12 6.07 -0.76
N VAL A 28 5.84 5.91 -1.09
CA VAL A 28 5.15 6.80 -2.02
C VAL A 28 5.09 8.24 -1.48
N LEU A 29 4.71 8.43 -0.22
CA LEU A 29 4.55 9.75 0.39
C LEU A 29 5.88 10.43 0.75
N PHE A 30 6.86 9.68 1.24
CA PHE A 30 8.11 10.27 1.75
C PHE A 30 9.29 10.16 0.78
N VAL A 31 9.22 9.30 -0.24
CA VAL A 31 10.31 9.13 -1.22
C VAL A 31 9.86 9.67 -2.57
N LEU A 32 8.77 9.16 -3.13
CA LEU A 32 8.30 9.59 -4.46
C LEU A 32 7.79 11.03 -4.45
N GLU A 33 7.04 11.45 -3.43
CA GLU A 33 6.50 12.81 -3.35
C GLU A 33 7.61 13.89 -3.34
N PRO A 34 8.62 13.85 -2.46
CA PRO A 34 9.66 14.87 -2.45
C PRO A 34 10.67 14.74 -3.59
N LEU A 35 11.04 13.53 -4.02
CA LEU A 35 12.09 13.34 -5.04
C LEU A 35 11.58 13.55 -6.47
N VAL A 36 10.37 13.07 -6.76
CA VAL A 36 9.83 13.06 -8.13
C VAL A 36 8.71 14.07 -8.25
N LEU A 37 7.69 14.01 -7.38
CA LEU A 37 6.53 14.89 -7.52
C LEU A 37 6.92 16.36 -7.28
N HIS A 38 7.81 16.71 -6.36
CA HIS A 38 8.01 18.14 -6.05
C HIS A 38 8.62 18.97 -7.21
N ARG A 39 9.53 18.38 -7.98
CA ARG A 39 10.09 19.01 -9.20
C ARG A 39 9.20 18.76 -10.41
N TRP A 40 8.71 17.53 -10.57
CA TRP A 40 7.90 17.16 -11.73
C TRP A 40 6.51 17.82 -11.69
N PHE A 41 5.82 17.95 -10.54
CA PHE A 41 4.57 18.73 -10.44
C PHE A 41 4.75 20.17 -10.87
N ARG A 42 5.91 20.78 -10.60
CA ARG A 42 6.15 22.18 -10.95
C ARG A 42 6.22 22.36 -12.46
N ASP A 43 6.93 21.47 -13.14
CA ASP A 43 7.01 21.46 -14.62
C ASP A 43 5.71 20.96 -15.27
N GLN A 44 5.04 19.99 -14.64
CA GLN A 44 3.85 19.34 -15.16
C GLN A 44 2.57 20.18 -14.92
N ALA A 45 2.51 21.00 -13.86
CA ALA A 45 1.46 21.99 -13.67
C ALA A 45 1.44 23.06 -14.78
N ILE A 46 2.59 23.27 -15.45
CA ILE A 46 2.72 24.19 -16.58
C ILE A 46 2.37 23.48 -17.91
N LYS A 47 2.50 22.15 -18.00
CA LYS A 47 2.38 21.41 -19.28
C LYS A 47 1.22 20.41 -19.38
N ASN A 48 0.92 19.59 -18.37
CA ASN A 48 -0.16 18.57 -18.40
C ASN A 48 -0.38 17.85 -17.05
N SER A 49 -1.18 18.43 -16.15
CA SER A 49 -1.43 17.88 -14.79
C SER A 49 -2.19 16.53 -14.77
N GLU A 50 -2.91 16.19 -15.85
CA GLU A 50 -3.72 14.97 -15.93
C GLU A 50 -2.90 13.68 -15.83
N ASN A 51 -1.70 13.64 -16.41
CA ASN A 51 -0.84 12.44 -16.35
C ASN A 51 -0.31 12.17 -14.94
N ALA A 52 -0.06 13.21 -14.15
CA ALA A 52 0.35 13.06 -12.75
C ALA A 52 -0.77 12.43 -11.92
N PHE A 53 -1.99 12.92 -12.13
CA PHE A 53 -3.18 12.39 -11.49
C PHE A 53 -3.48 10.96 -11.94
N ALA A 54 -3.34 10.64 -13.23
CA ALA A 54 -3.56 9.30 -13.76
C ALA A 54 -2.62 8.26 -13.13
N TRP A 55 -1.34 8.60 -12.97
CA TRP A 55 -0.36 7.75 -12.29
C TRP A 55 -0.68 7.53 -10.81
N LEU A 56 -0.98 8.61 -10.08
CA LEU A 56 -1.35 8.54 -8.67
C LEU A 56 -2.62 7.70 -8.48
N HIS A 57 -3.62 7.92 -9.32
CA HIS A 57 -4.89 7.22 -9.26
C HIS A 57 -4.74 5.74 -9.64
N GLY A 58 -3.86 5.41 -10.59
CA GLY A 58 -3.49 4.02 -10.91
C GLY A 58 -2.83 3.31 -9.73
N PHE A 59 -1.85 3.95 -9.10
CA PHE A 59 -1.19 3.43 -7.90
C PHE A 59 -2.19 3.19 -6.76
N HIS A 60 -3.09 4.15 -6.55
CA HIS A 60 -4.11 4.05 -5.51
C HIS A 60 -5.09 2.90 -5.77
N LYS A 61 -5.54 2.69 -7.02
CA LYS A 61 -6.38 1.55 -7.39
C LYS A 61 -5.69 0.21 -7.13
N ALA A 62 -4.40 0.10 -7.48
CA ALA A 62 -3.63 -1.12 -7.20
C ALA A 62 -3.53 -1.39 -5.69
N LEU A 63 -3.27 -0.35 -4.90
CA LEU A 63 -3.20 -0.47 -3.45
C LEU A 63 -4.55 -0.84 -2.83
N LEU A 64 -5.65 -0.29 -3.36
CA LEU A 64 -7.01 -0.64 -2.93
C LEU A 64 -7.29 -2.12 -3.17
N GLY A 65 -6.92 -2.64 -4.33
CA GLY A 65 -7.01 -4.07 -4.64
C GLY A 65 -6.19 -4.93 -3.68
N LEU A 66 -4.95 -4.53 -3.40
CA LEU A 66 -4.07 -5.23 -2.45
C LEU A 66 -4.63 -5.18 -1.01
N SER A 67 -5.23 -4.06 -0.63
CA SER A 67 -5.87 -3.87 0.68
C SER A 67 -7.12 -4.73 0.83
N MET A 68 -7.93 -4.86 -0.22
CA MET A 68 -9.05 -5.81 -0.23
C MET A 68 -8.56 -7.24 -0.02
N LEU A 69 -7.48 -7.66 -0.70
CA LEU A 69 -6.89 -8.99 -0.49
C LEU A 69 -6.41 -9.18 0.97
N ALA A 70 -5.78 -8.16 1.56
CA ALA A 70 -5.37 -8.20 2.97
C ALA A 70 -6.58 -8.39 3.90
N ILE A 71 -7.68 -7.66 3.66
CA ILE A 71 -8.91 -7.75 4.45
C ILE A 71 -9.55 -9.12 4.28
N PHE A 72 -9.65 -9.65 3.06
CA PHE A 72 -10.16 -10.99 2.83
C PHE A 72 -9.35 -12.05 3.57
N GLY A 73 -8.01 -11.95 3.52
CA GLY A 73 -7.11 -12.85 4.27
C GLY A 73 -7.27 -12.72 5.78
N ALA A 74 -7.43 -11.50 6.29
CA ALA A 74 -7.64 -11.24 7.72
C ALA A 74 -8.99 -11.77 8.22
N VAL A 75 -10.06 -11.57 7.44
CA VAL A 75 -11.41 -12.08 7.76
C VAL A 75 -11.41 -13.61 7.72
N ALA A 76 -10.87 -14.22 6.67
CA ALA A 76 -10.77 -15.68 6.58
C ALA A 76 -9.95 -16.27 7.74
N GLY A 77 -8.81 -15.65 8.08
CA GLY A 77 -7.99 -16.04 9.22
C GLY A 77 -8.69 -15.88 10.56
N ALA A 78 -9.50 -14.83 10.74
CA ALA A 78 -10.30 -14.60 11.95
C ALA A 78 -11.46 -15.61 12.11
N HIS A 79 -12.02 -16.08 10.99
CA HIS A 79 -13.01 -17.18 10.96
C HIS A 79 -12.39 -18.58 11.17
N GLY A 80 -11.06 -18.66 11.35
CA GLY A 80 -10.37 -19.92 11.64
C GLY A 80 -9.91 -20.70 10.39
N PHE A 81 -10.03 -20.12 9.19
CA PHE A 81 -9.39 -20.71 8.02
C PHE A 81 -7.87 -20.55 8.13
N GLN A 82 -7.18 -21.68 8.27
CA GLN A 82 -5.72 -21.76 8.28
C GLN A 82 -5.29 -22.15 6.87
N PHE A 83 -4.53 -21.28 6.20
CA PHE A 83 -3.93 -21.52 4.88
C PHE A 83 -2.42 -21.59 5.01
#